data_AF-A0A151HNB4-F1
#
_entry.id   AF-A0A151HNB4-F1
#
_cell.length_a   1.000
_cell.length_b   1.000
_cell.length_c   1.000
_cell.angle_alpha   90.00
_cell.angle_beta   90.00
_cell.angle_gamma   90.00
#
_symmetry.space_group_name_H-M   'P 1'
#
loop_
_entity.id
_entity.type
_entity.pdbx_description
1 polymer ?
#
loop_
_entity_poly.entity_id
_entity_poly.type
_entity_poly.pdbx_seq_one_letter_code
_entity_poly.pdbx_strand_id
1 'polypeptide(L)'
;MQALRRGAAIPSRLLPRRDSWMSLAPFVAPNNAAAWRKLRDGAQEVQTVIERQSTPGKPQQIDWAKWESQIAHKDILNCLKTFYTNQVQILDRALGALETAKTPAPCEGAEKGWALFDAALSACAKSVEKSEELLSNGARALWVSCSNPPVWKVNTNEVRLKRRKHNSDPPDSQSTPFSDVAVMPPPP
;
A
#
# COMPACT_ATOMS: atom_id res chain seq x y z
N MET A 1 -6.05 -41.36 -28.63
CA MET A 1 -5.08 -40.90 -27.62
C MET A 1 -5.08 -39.38 -27.61
N GLN A 2 -5.92 -38.78 -26.77
CA GLN A 2 -6.14 -37.32 -26.71
C GLN A 2 -4.97 -36.63 -25.98
N ALA A 3 -4.36 -35.65 -26.64
CA ALA A 3 -3.32 -34.80 -26.05
C ALA A 3 -3.96 -33.78 -25.10
N LEU A 4 -3.76 -33.94 -23.79
CA LEU A 4 -4.10 -32.95 -22.77
C LEU A 4 -3.14 -31.76 -22.87
N ARG A 5 -3.45 -30.81 -23.75
CA ARG A 5 -2.93 -29.43 -23.67
C ARG A 5 -3.59 -28.73 -22.48
N ARG A 6 -3.09 -28.96 -21.26
CA ARG A 6 -3.34 -28.05 -20.15
C ARG A 6 -2.35 -26.89 -20.27
N GLY A 7 -2.76 -25.83 -20.93
CA GLY A 7 -2.13 -24.52 -20.76
C GLY A 7 -2.32 -24.10 -19.32
N ALA A 8 -1.32 -24.35 -18.48
CA ALA A 8 -1.19 -23.64 -17.22
C ALA A 8 -0.97 -22.18 -17.60
N ALA A 9 -2.01 -21.36 -17.44
CA ALA A 9 -1.86 -19.92 -17.46
C ALA A 9 -0.87 -19.56 -16.34
N ILE A 10 0.39 -19.34 -16.71
CA ILE A 10 1.36 -18.70 -15.83
C ILE A 10 0.70 -17.38 -15.43
N PRO A 11 0.45 -17.11 -14.14
CA PRO A 11 -0.06 -15.81 -13.73
C PRO A 11 0.98 -14.76 -14.12
N SER A 12 0.75 -14.13 -15.26
CA SER A 12 1.54 -13.01 -15.73
C SER A 12 1.28 -11.86 -14.75
N ARG A 13 2.21 -11.70 -13.80
CA ARG A 13 2.40 -10.60 -12.82
C ARG A 13 2.00 -10.95 -11.38
N LEU A 14 3.01 -11.24 -10.56
CA LEU A 14 2.94 -11.31 -9.09
C LEU A 14 3.15 -9.95 -8.41
N LEU A 15 3.43 -8.90 -9.16
CA LEU A 15 3.61 -7.55 -8.63
C LEU A 15 2.33 -6.75 -8.87
N PRO A 16 1.66 -6.25 -7.81
CA PRO A 16 0.51 -5.37 -7.94
C PRO A 16 0.87 -4.17 -8.80
N ARG A 17 -0.07 -3.77 -9.67
CA ARG A 17 0.03 -2.43 -10.25
C ARG A 17 0.05 -1.42 -9.10
N ARG A 18 0.84 -0.35 -9.25
CA ARG A 18 0.93 0.78 -8.30
C ARG A 18 -0.38 1.59 -8.21
N ASP A 19 -1.50 1.05 -8.68
CA ASP A 19 -2.72 1.78 -9.00
C ASP A 19 -3.52 2.13 -7.73
N SER A 20 -3.30 1.46 -6.59
CA SER A 20 -3.98 1.80 -5.32
C SER A 20 -3.31 1.20 -4.08
N TRP A 21 -2.95 2.03 -3.11
CA TRP A 21 -2.43 1.59 -1.81
C TRP A 21 -3.44 0.74 -1.02
N MET A 22 -4.74 0.84 -1.32
CA MET A 22 -5.79 0.05 -0.69
C MET A 22 -5.71 -1.45 -1.06
N SER A 23 -5.06 -1.79 -2.18
CA SER A 23 -4.86 -3.18 -2.62
C SER A 23 -3.68 -3.89 -1.93
N LEU A 24 -3.05 -3.28 -0.92
CA LEU A 24 -1.92 -3.85 -0.19
C LEU A 24 -2.31 -4.87 0.90
N ALA A 25 -3.62 -5.11 1.10
CA ALA A 25 -4.15 -6.06 2.07
C ALA A 25 -3.52 -7.47 2.05
N PRO A 26 -3.24 -8.13 0.90
CA PRO A 26 -2.72 -9.49 0.90
C PRO A 26 -1.26 -9.60 1.35
N PHE A 27 -0.52 -8.49 1.43
CA PHE A 27 0.89 -8.48 1.84
C PHE A 27 1.08 -8.27 3.34
N VAL A 28 -0.02 -8.10 4.08
CA VAL A 28 0.02 -7.83 5.52
C VAL A 28 0.13 -9.14 6.28
N ALA A 29 1.23 -9.30 7.02
CA ALA A 29 1.40 -10.41 7.94
C ALA A 29 0.45 -10.30 9.16
N PRO A 30 0.11 -11.40 9.83
CA PRO A 30 -0.77 -11.41 11.01
C PRO A 30 -0.34 -10.43 12.12
N ASN A 31 0.98 -10.28 12.32
CA ASN A 31 1.56 -9.38 13.33
C ASN A 31 1.20 -7.90 13.07
N ASN A 32 1.02 -7.52 11.81
CA ASN A 32 0.72 -6.15 11.39
C ASN A 32 -0.77 -5.96 11.03
N ALA A 33 -1.59 -7.00 11.15
CA ALA A 33 -2.98 -6.98 10.72
C ALA A 33 -3.86 -5.99 11.50
N ALA A 34 -3.58 -5.77 12.79
CA ALA A 34 -4.32 -4.81 13.61
C ALA A 34 -4.05 -3.36 13.17
N ALA A 35 -2.78 -3.02 12.92
CA ALA A 35 -2.38 -1.70 12.44
C ALA A 35 -2.95 -1.41 11.04
N TRP A 36 -2.93 -2.40 10.15
CA TRP A 36 -3.54 -2.31 8.82
C TRP A 36 -5.05 -2.07 8.88
N ARG A 37 -5.77 -2.82 9.72
CA ARG A 37 -7.22 -2.62 9.91
C ARG A 37 -7.54 -1.21 10.38
N LYS A 38 -6.82 -0.71 11.41
CA LYS A 38 -7.00 0.66 11.90
C LYS A 38 -6.78 1.71 10.81
N LEU A 39 -5.76 1.54 9.97
CA LEU A 39 -5.47 2.45 8.86
C LEU A 39 -6.58 2.44 7.82
N ARG A 40 -7.05 1.25 7.43
CA ARG A 40 -8.15 1.09 6.48
C ARG A 40 -9.45 1.70 7.01
N ASP A 41 -9.78 1.41 8.26
CA ASP A 41 -11.02 1.88 8.87
C ASP A 41 -11.00 3.42 9.02
N GLY A 42 -9.86 4.02 9.36
CA GLY A 42 -9.68 5.47 9.37
C GLY A 42 -9.81 6.11 7.98
N ALA A 43 -9.27 5.48 6.94
CA ALA A 43 -9.45 5.96 5.57
C ALA A 43 -10.92 5.86 5.11
N GLN A 44 -11.61 4.79 5.49
CA GLN A 44 -13.04 4.64 5.22
C GLN A 44 -13.87 5.70 5.95
N GLU A 45 -13.56 5.97 7.22
CA GLU A 45 -14.21 7.03 8.00
C GLU A 45 -14.07 8.39 7.30
N VAL A 46 -12.86 8.77 6.91
CA VAL A 46 -12.60 10.01 6.16
C VAL A 46 -13.41 10.07 4.86
N GLN A 47 -13.40 8.99 4.07
CA GLN A 47 -14.15 8.92 2.82
C GLN A 47 -15.65 9.08 3.06
N THR A 48 -16.21 8.40 4.06
CA THR A 48 -17.64 8.50 4.38
C THR A 48 -18.05 9.89 4.87
N VAL A 49 -17.17 10.59 5.60
CA VAL A 49 -17.40 11.98 6.01
C VAL A 49 -17.40 12.91 4.79
N ILE A 50 -16.42 12.75 3.89
CA ILE A 50 -16.33 13.54 2.65
C ILE A 50 -17.57 13.33 1.79
N GLU A 51 -17.95 12.07 1.54
CA GLU A 51 -19.13 11.75 0.72
C GLU A 51 -20.41 12.29 1.35
N ARG A 52 -20.61 12.09 2.66
CA ARG A 52 -21.79 12.61 3.37
C ARG A 52 -21.90 14.12 3.29
N GLN A 53 -20.78 14.84 3.40
CA GLN A 53 -20.78 16.30 3.43
C GLN A 53 -20.81 16.91 2.02
N SER A 54 -20.28 16.22 1.01
CA SER A 54 -20.20 16.72 -0.36
C SER A 54 -21.41 16.36 -1.23
N THR A 55 -22.15 15.30 -0.90
CA THR A 55 -23.35 14.88 -1.65
C THR A 55 -24.49 15.90 -1.62
N PRO A 56 -24.84 16.56 -0.49
CA PRO A 56 -25.65 17.76 -0.51
C PRO A 56 -24.73 18.93 -0.88
N GLY A 57 -24.50 19.16 -2.19
CA GLY A 57 -23.52 20.11 -2.71
C GLY A 57 -23.60 21.58 -2.22
N LYS A 58 -24.59 21.92 -1.39
CA LYS A 58 -24.62 23.12 -0.52
C LYS A 58 -25.31 22.77 0.81
N PRO A 59 -24.87 23.35 1.94
CA PRO A 59 -25.60 23.22 3.20
C PRO A 59 -27.03 23.73 3.02
N GLN A 60 -27.98 23.14 3.77
CA GLN A 60 -29.37 23.58 3.76
C GLN A 60 -29.43 25.08 4.06
N GLN A 61 -29.78 25.86 3.04
CA GLN A 61 -29.88 27.30 3.16
C GLN A 61 -31.13 27.62 3.97
N ILE A 62 -30.94 28.21 5.15
CA ILE A 62 -32.05 28.61 6.03
C ILE A 62 -32.79 29.76 5.35
N ASP A 63 -34.09 29.59 5.12
CA ASP A 63 -34.96 30.65 4.63
C ASP A 63 -35.41 31.54 5.80
N TRP A 64 -34.65 32.59 6.07
CA TRP A 64 -34.93 33.56 7.13
C TRP A 64 -36.24 34.32 6.93
N ALA A 65 -36.69 34.53 5.69
CA ALA A 65 -37.92 35.27 5.40
C ALA A 65 -39.16 34.51 5.89
N LYS A 66 -39.14 33.17 5.76
CA LYS A 66 -40.18 32.30 6.32
C LYS A 66 -40.25 32.43 7.85
N TRP A 67 -39.12 32.36 8.54
CA TRP A 67 -39.09 32.40 10.01
C TRP A 67 -39.43 33.79 10.57
N GLU A 68 -39.04 34.86 9.88
CA GLU A 68 -39.41 36.24 10.23
C GLU A 68 -40.94 36.47 10.16
N SER A 69 -41.65 35.73 9.30
CA SER A 69 -43.12 35.81 9.18
C SER A 69 -43.86 35.01 10.27
N GLN A 70 -43.22 33.97 10.82
CA GLN A 70 -43.84 33.04 11.77
C GLN A 70 -43.53 33.36 13.24
N ILE A 71 -42.44 34.08 13.51
CA ILE A 71 -41.99 34.37 14.88
C ILE A 71 -42.37 35.80 15.28
N ALA A 72 -43.06 35.92 16.42
CA ALA A 72 -43.46 37.21 16.98
C ALA A 72 -42.29 37.99 17.61
N HIS A 73 -41.32 37.29 18.22
CA HIS A 73 -40.13 37.88 18.85
C HIS A 73 -39.00 38.07 17.84
N LYS A 74 -39.02 39.23 17.16
CA LYS A 74 -38.10 39.56 16.05
C LYS A 74 -36.70 39.97 16.49
N ASP A 75 -36.56 40.43 17.73
CA ASP A 75 -35.30 40.85 18.36
C ASP A 75 -34.33 39.68 18.54
N ILE A 76 -34.80 38.57 19.12
CA ILE A 76 -33.99 37.36 19.32
C ILE A 76 -33.66 36.70 17.98
N LEU A 77 -34.62 36.68 17.06
CA LEU A 77 -34.41 36.13 15.71
C LEU A 77 -33.34 36.91 14.93
N ASN A 78 -33.33 38.24 15.04
CA ASN A 78 -32.29 39.08 14.42
C ASN A 78 -30.91 38.85 15.04
N CYS A 79 -30.83 38.66 16.35
CA CYS A 79 -29.57 38.31 17.02
C CYS A 79 -29.05 36.95 16.52
N LEU A 80 -29.92 35.93 16.44
CA LEU A 80 -29.59 34.61 15.95
C LEU A 80 -29.13 34.63 14.48
N LYS A 81 -29.83 35.38 13.63
CA LYS A 81 -29.47 35.57 12.22
C LYS A 81 -28.08 36.19 12.09
N THR A 82 -27.79 37.23 12.88
CA THR A 82 -26.49 37.91 12.88
C THR A 82 -25.37 36.97 13.33
N PHE A 83 -25.59 36.17 14.37
CA PHE A 83 -24.64 35.16 14.81
C PHE A 83 -24.38 34.12 13.73
N TYR A 84 -25.44 33.57 13.11
CA TYR A 84 -25.31 32.58 12.04
C TYR A 84 -24.52 33.12 10.85
N THR A 85 -24.85 34.32 10.36
CA THR A 85 -24.13 34.93 9.22
C THR A 85 -22.68 35.22 9.55
N ASN A 86 -22.38 35.65 10.79
CA ASN A 86 -21.02 35.87 11.24
C ASN A 86 -20.22 34.56 11.26
N GLN A 87 -20.81 33.47 11.75
CA GLN A 87 -20.15 32.16 11.75
C GLN A 87 -19.93 31.63 10.33
N VAL A 88 -20.92 31.75 9.44
CA VAL A 88 -20.76 31.34 8.02
C VAL A 88 -19.64 32.12 7.35
N GLN A 89 -19.55 33.43 7.55
CA GLN A 89 -18.45 34.24 6.99
C GLN A 89 -17.06 33.82 7.50
N ILE A 90 -16.96 33.44 8.79
CA ILE A 90 -15.70 32.94 9.36
C ILE A 90 -15.34 31.59 8.73
N LEU A 91 -16.31 30.69 8.56
CA LEU A 91 -16.10 29.38 7.93
C LEU A 91 -15.68 29.52 6.46
N ASP A 92 -16.36 30.38 5.68
CA ASP A 92 -16.01 30.64 4.28
C ASP A 92 -14.61 31.26 4.16
N ARG A 93 -14.23 32.16 5.07
CA ARG A 93 -12.89 32.74 5.11
C ARG A 93 -11.83 31.69 5.43
N ALA A 94 -12.09 30.81 6.41
CA ALA A 94 -11.17 29.74 6.79
C ALA A 94 -11.01 28.72 5.65
N LEU A 95 -12.11 28.37 4.98
CA LEU A 95 -12.10 27.49 3.81
C LEU A 95 -11.30 28.11 2.65
N GLY A 96 -11.56 29.36 2.31
CA GLY A 96 -10.80 30.06 1.25
C GLY A 96 -9.31 30.22 1.57
N ALA A 97 -8.96 30.44 2.85
CA ALA A 97 -7.57 30.45 3.30
C ALA A 97 -6.90 29.07 3.16
N LEU A 98 -7.63 27.98 3.42
CA LEU A 98 -7.14 26.62 3.25
C LEU A 98 -6.98 26.24 1.77
N GLU A 99 -7.94 26.62 0.91
CA GLU A 99 -7.88 26.37 -0.54
C GLU A 99 -6.71 27.10 -1.21
N THR A 100 -6.45 28.34 -0.79
CA THR A 100 -5.31 29.12 -1.29
C THR A 100 -3.97 28.62 -0.79
N ALA A 101 -3.94 28.00 0.40
CA ALA A 101 -2.73 27.40 0.94
C ALA A 101 -2.21 26.26 0.04
N LYS A 102 -3.09 25.49 -0.65
CA LYS A 102 -2.88 24.45 -1.70
C LYS A 102 -1.85 23.33 -1.42
N THR A 103 -0.76 23.66 -0.78
CA THR A 103 0.22 22.83 -0.10
C THR A 103 0.18 23.16 1.38
N PRO A 104 -0.04 22.19 2.28
CA PRO A 104 0.19 22.44 3.70
C PRO A 104 1.63 22.94 3.84
N ALA A 105 1.82 24.12 4.44
CA ALA A 105 3.16 24.59 4.78
C ALA A 105 3.89 23.46 5.51
N PRO A 106 5.18 23.20 5.22
CA PRO A 106 5.93 22.13 5.87
C PRO A 106 5.83 22.32 7.38
N CYS A 107 5.03 21.48 8.03
CA CYS A 107 4.97 21.47 9.48
C CYS A 107 6.02 20.46 9.92
N GLU A 108 6.96 20.89 10.77
CA GLU A 108 8.04 20.05 11.29
C GLU A 108 7.51 18.73 11.90
N GLY A 109 6.27 18.74 12.38
CA GLY A 109 5.56 17.55 12.87
C GLY A 109 5.25 16.50 11.81
N ALA A 110 4.95 16.90 10.57
CA ALA A 110 4.68 15.96 9.47
C ALA A 110 5.97 15.42 8.83
N GLU A 111 7.04 16.22 8.80
CA GLU A 111 8.33 15.81 8.21
C GLU A 111 8.92 14.56 8.88
N LYS A 112 8.79 14.47 10.21
CA LYS A 112 9.19 13.26 10.97
C LYS A 112 8.38 12.03 10.55
N GLY A 113 7.10 12.21 10.23
CA GLY A 113 6.24 11.14 9.70
C GLY A 113 6.62 10.74 8.27
N TRP A 114 6.94 11.70 7.41
CA TRP A 114 7.40 11.44 6.04
C TRP A 114 8.74 10.70 6.01
N ALA A 115 9.67 11.04 6.90
CA ALA A 115 10.94 10.31 7.01
C ALA A 115 10.74 8.81 7.36
N LEU A 116 9.78 8.49 8.23
CA LEU A 116 9.42 7.11 8.54
C LEU A 116 8.79 6.39 7.34
N PHE A 117 7.98 7.10 6.56
CA PHE A 117 7.38 6.57 5.34
C PHE A 117 8.46 6.28 4.28
N ASP A 118 9.41 7.17 4.08
CA ASP A 118 10.53 6.97 3.15
C ASP A 118 11.44 5.81 3.57
N ALA A 119 11.68 5.68 4.88
CA ALA A 119 12.38 4.52 5.42
C ALA A 119 11.64 3.21 5.11
N ALA A 120 10.31 3.18 5.28
CA ALA A 120 9.49 2.02 4.95
C ALA A 120 9.48 1.71 3.44
N LEU A 121 9.46 2.74 2.58
CA LEU A 121 9.60 2.57 1.13
C LEU A 121 10.95 1.96 0.76
N SER A 122 12.04 2.43 1.36
CA SER A 122 13.38 1.88 1.09
C SER A 122 13.50 0.42 1.53
N ALA A 123 12.89 0.04 2.66
CA ALA A 123 12.85 -1.33 3.14
C ALA A 123 12.00 -2.23 2.22
N CYS A 124 10.86 -1.72 1.77
CA CYS A 124 10.01 -2.41 0.80
C CYS A 124 10.75 -2.66 -0.52
N ALA A 125 11.43 -1.63 -1.06
CA ALA A 125 12.21 -1.74 -2.29
C ALA A 125 13.30 -2.82 -2.18
N LYS A 126 14.06 -2.83 -1.07
CA LYS A 126 15.07 -3.87 -0.80
C LYS A 126 14.47 -5.28 -0.70
N SER A 127 13.28 -5.41 -0.14
CA SER A 127 12.57 -6.69 -0.06
C SER A 127 12.13 -7.18 -1.44
N VAL A 128 11.60 -6.27 -2.27
CA VAL A 128 11.20 -6.57 -3.65
C VAL A 128 12.41 -6.98 -4.47
N GLU A 129 13.51 -6.25 -4.41
CA GLU A 129 14.76 -6.57 -5.12
C GLU A 129 15.23 -8.00 -4.82
N LYS A 130 15.29 -8.38 -3.55
CA LYS A 130 15.66 -9.75 -3.14
C LYS A 130 14.68 -10.81 -3.63
N SER A 131 13.38 -10.50 -3.61
CA SER A 131 12.36 -11.42 -4.11
C SER A 131 12.46 -11.62 -5.63
N GLU A 132 12.77 -10.56 -6.39
CA GLU A 132 13.00 -10.63 -7.83
C GLU A 132 14.27 -11.40 -8.16
N GLU A 133 15.35 -11.21 -7.38
CA GLU A 133 16.57 -11.99 -7.51
C GLU A 133 16.31 -13.49 -7.27
N LEU A 134 15.54 -13.84 -6.24
CA LEU A 134 15.16 -15.23 -5.97
C LEU A 134 14.32 -15.83 -7.11
N LEU A 135 13.34 -15.08 -7.63
CA LEU A 135 12.55 -15.50 -8.79
C LEU A 135 13.40 -15.67 -10.05
N SER A 136 14.35 -14.76 -10.28
CA SER A 136 15.30 -14.82 -11.40
C SER A 136 16.19 -16.06 -11.31
N ASN A 137 16.73 -16.35 -10.13
CA ASN A 137 17.52 -17.56 -9.88
C ASN A 137 16.67 -18.84 -10.04
N GLY A 138 15.42 -18.82 -9.59
CA GLY A 138 14.45 -19.90 -9.85
C GLY A 138 14.21 -20.12 -11.35
N ALA A 139 14.02 -19.05 -12.12
CA ALA A 139 13.86 -19.11 -13.57
C ALA A 139 15.11 -19.65 -14.27
N ARG A 140 16.31 -19.23 -13.83
CA ARG A 140 17.60 -19.78 -14.32
C ARG A 140 17.71 -21.28 -14.02
N ALA A 141 17.33 -21.72 -12.83
CA ALA A 141 17.35 -23.13 -12.47
C ALA A 141 16.38 -23.97 -13.32
N LEU A 142 15.17 -23.46 -13.59
CA LEU A 142 14.23 -24.08 -14.52
C LEU A 142 14.79 -24.14 -15.93
N TRP A 143 15.43 -23.07 -16.39
CA TRP A 143 16.06 -23.03 -17.71
C TRP A 143 17.19 -24.07 -17.85
N VAL A 144 18.05 -24.21 -16.83
CA VAL A 144 19.09 -25.25 -16.77
C VAL A 144 18.46 -26.65 -16.78
N SER A 145 17.40 -26.85 -16.00
CA SER A 145 16.71 -28.15 -15.93
C SER A 145 16.09 -28.55 -17.27
N CYS A 146 15.41 -27.61 -17.95
CA CYS A 146 14.78 -27.85 -19.26
C CYS A 146 15.81 -28.01 -20.39
N SER A 147 16.99 -27.41 -20.26
CA SER A 147 18.07 -27.48 -21.26
C SER A 147 19.03 -28.65 -21.02
N ASN A 148 18.99 -29.27 -19.84
CA ASN A 148 19.83 -30.42 -19.54
C ASN A 148 19.34 -31.65 -20.31
N PRO A 149 20.27 -32.43 -20.92
CA PRO A 149 19.92 -33.71 -21.50
C PRO A 149 19.36 -34.65 -20.41
N PRO A 150 18.48 -35.61 -20.76
CA PRO A 150 17.99 -36.61 -19.82
C PRO A 150 19.13 -37.31 -19.11
N VAL A 151 19.07 -37.41 -17.77
CA VAL A 151 20.19 -37.85 -16.92
C VAL A 151 20.76 -39.21 -17.30
N TRP A 152 19.95 -40.10 -17.86
CA TRP A 152 20.35 -41.43 -18.33
C TRP A 152 21.17 -41.41 -19.63
N LYS A 153 21.18 -40.29 -20.37
CA LYS A 153 22.05 -40.07 -21.54
C LYS A 153 23.38 -39.42 -21.18
N VAL A 154 23.56 -38.99 -19.93
CA VAL A 154 24.77 -38.28 -19.50
C VAL A 154 25.75 -39.26 -18.87
N ASN A 155 27.03 -39.15 -19.23
CA ASN A 155 28.07 -40.01 -18.67
C ASN A 155 28.32 -39.70 -17.19
N THR A 156 28.32 -40.73 -16.34
CA THR A 156 28.48 -40.63 -14.89
C THR A 156 29.79 -39.94 -14.46
N ASN A 157 30.87 -40.13 -15.22
CA ASN A 157 32.16 -39.49 -14.93
C ASN A 157 32.16 -38.00 -15.30
N GLU A 158 31.47 -37.61 -16.37
CA GLU A 158 31.36 -36.21 -16.79
C GLU A 158 30.57 -35.36 -15.78
N VAL A 159 29.50 -35.91 -15.20
CA VAL A 159 28.72 -35.24 -14.14
C VAL A 159 29.58 -35.03 -12.89
N ARG A 160 30.37 -36.04 -12.51
CA ARG A 160 31.22 -36.01 -11.32
C ARG A 160 32.40 -35.05 -11.47
N LEU A 161 33.00 -34.98 -12.66
CA LEU A 161 34.07 -34.04 -13.00
C LEU A 161 33.57 -32.59 -13.06
N LYS A 162 32.40 -32.32 -13.65
CA LYS A 162 31.78 -30.98 -13.64
C LYS A 162 31.44 -30.50 -12.23
N ARG A 163 30.93 -31.38 -11.36
CA ARG A 163 30.70 -31.05 -9.94
C ARG A 163 31.99 -30.76 -9.18
N ARG A 164 33.07 -31.52 -9.43
CA ARG A 164 34.38 -31.24 -8.81
C ARG A 164 34.96 -29.91 -9.25
N LYS A 165 34.84 -29.56 -10.54
CA LYS A 165 35.33 -28.28 -11.06
C LYS A 165 34.59 -27.10 -10.43
N HIS A 166 33.25 -27.16 -10.32
CA HIS A 166 32.45 -26.12 -9.67
C HIS A 166 32.72 -25.96 -8.17
N ASN A 167 33.14 -27.02 -7.47
CA ASN A 167 33.54 -26.95 -6.04
C ASN A 167 34.98 -26.46 -5.82
N SER A 168 35.75 -26.23 -6.89
CA SER A 168 37.16 -25.79 -6.82
C SER A 168 37.33 -24.29 -7.08
N ASP A 169 36.30 -23.64 -7.63
CA ASP A 169 36.28 -22.19 -7.85
C ASP A 169 35.83 -21.51 -6.53
N PRO A 170 36.47 -20.40 -6.10
CA PRO A 170 36.04 -19.68 -4.89
C PRO A 170 34.59 -19.22 -5.07
N PRO A 171 33.79 -19.14 -3.99
CA PRO A 171 32.40 -18.76 -4.11
C PRO A 171 32.35 -17.31 -4.62
N ASP A 172 31.96 -17.15 -5.89
CA ASP A 172 31.38 -15.89 -6.34
C ASP A 172 30.24 -15.58 -5.38
N SER A 173 30.29 -14.37 -4.85
CA SER A 173 29.46 -13.84 -3.79
C SER A 173 28.02 -13.68 -4.25
N GLN A 174 27.32 -14.79 -4.53
CA GLN A 174 25.91 -14.80 -4.93
C GLN A 174 25.30 -16.22 -4.95
N SER A 175 25.47 -17.00 -3.87
CA SER A 175 24.53 -18.10 -3.57
C SER A 175 24.70 -18.57 -2.13
N THR A 176 23.96 -17.99 -1.19
CA THR A 176 23.74 -18.63 0.11
C THR A 176 22.82 -19.84 -0.08
N PRO A 177 23.20 -21.04 0.40
CA PRO A 177 22.31 -22.18 0.41
C PRO A 177 21.18 -21.95 1.43
N PHE A 178 19.97 -22.32 1.04
CA PHE A 178 18.83 -22.51 1.93
C PHE A 178 19.24 -23.37 3.14
N SER A 179 19.37 -22.78 4.32
CA SER A 179 19.30 -23.41 5.64
C SER A 179 19.10 -22.31 6.70
N ASP A 180 18.26 -22.59 7.69
CA ASP A 180 17.94 -21.80 8.89
C ASP A 180 16.88 -20.70 8.79
N VAL A 181 15.62 -21.17 8.75
CA VAL A 181 14.53 -20.50 9.47
C VAL A 181 14.83 -20.61 10.96
N ALA A 182 15.46 -19.57 11.52
CA ALA A 182 15.59 -19.41 12.96
C ALA A 182 14.19 -19.16 13.56
N VAL A 183 13.67 -20.15 14.27
CA VAL A 183 12.54 -20.01 15.20
C VAL A 183 13.01 -19.15 16.36
N MET A 184 12.46 -17.93 16.51
CA MET A 184 12.65 -17.12 17.71
C MET A 184 11.98 -17.82 18.92
N PRO A 185 12.64 -17.92 20.08
CA PRO A 185 11.97 -18.29 21.33
C PRO A 185 11.14 -17.10 21.88
N PRO A 186 10.03 -17.34 22.58
CA PRO A 186 9.23 -16.27 23.19
C PRO A 186 9.93 -15.68 24.43
N PRO A 187 9.75 -14.37 24.72
CA PRO A 187 10.32 -13.72 25.90
C PRO A 187 9.55 -14.05 27.19
N PRO A 188 10.17 -13.84 28.38
CA PRO A 188 9.64 -14.23 29.69
C PRO A 188 8.36 -13.50 30.12
#